data_AF-A0A399I8J2-F1
#
_entry.id   AF-A0A399I8J2-F1
#
_cell.length_a   1.000
_cell.length_b   1.000
_cell.length_c   1.000
_cell.angle_alpha   90.00
_cell.angle_beta   90.00
_cell.angle_gamma   90.00
#
_symmetry.space_group_name_H-M   'P 1'
#
loop_
_entity.id
_entity.type
_entity.pdbx_description
1 polymer ?
#
loop_
_entity_poly.entity_id
_entity_poly.type
_entity_poly.pdbx_seq_one_letter_code
_entity_poly.pdbx_strand_id
1 'polypeptide(L)'
;MRRKRQFYSTAIALVFTMIIASSACAQLAQGDDSSIPYRSIMPDVESTIERTAVIALRHISQARADIHREAWASARRDVAESARLLESIRDDLSTSTVKNHIDIARKHLEFEPAQRILQDLPPIYSSLDMISIYLPTDKAKMHIDRAKAYLEKDDKREADRELALADRSLIIIEVELPLLRLQQDVTKAQKYLSAKEARKADEALQVAEHRALSLYTGLYSPLFQANRNSWLAFRNYSTEGRTDTGRYLKQARGYLGKAESGGSAKVKEEVGKLSQEVAELEKKLAGEGKVAESELKSVWEKSKALSERSAAYLAAVIPEEETTLKGENNLIEAKLHVEYAETYQVTTAEPAKAVKELDIAAAYLKKAKQNKMAVKKSLEKMDAAERAIQALKSSPEKNDSAVQERYESLKDVLSTLIQEL
;
A
#
# COMPACT_ATOMS: atom_id res chain seq x y z
N MET A 1 -5.71 -30.62 -80.81
CA MET A 1 -4.83 -29.89 -81.76
C MET A 1 -5.00 -28.39 -81.55
N ARG A 2 -3.88 -27.68 -81.37
CA ARG A 2 -3.64 -26.22 -81.55
C ARG A 2 -4.51 -25.17 -80.83
N ARG A 3 -3.80 -24.48 -79.92
CA ARG A 3 -3.99 -23.11 -79.40
C ARG A 3 -4.15 -22.04 -80.50
N LYS A 4 -4.82 -20.93 -80.14
CA LYS A 4 -4.43 -19.49 -80.29
C LYS A 4 -5.65 -18.65 -79.82
N ARG A 5 -5.73 -18.06 -78.61
CA ARG A 5 -5.10 -16.83 -78.07
C ARG A 5 -4.99 -15.68 -79.07
N GLN A 6 -5.67 -14.54 -78.79
CA GLN A 6 -5.19 -13.14 -78.83
C GLN A 6 -6.26 -12.23 -78.17
N PHE A 7 -6.01 -11.55 -77.04
CA PHE A 7 -5.38 -10.22 -76.75
C PHE A 7 -6.47 -9.23 -76.24
N TYR A 8 -6.58 -8.97 -74.93
CA TYR A 8 -5.97 -7.87 -74.13
C TYR A 8 -6.48 -6.46 -74.48
N SER A 9 -7.11 -5.79 -73.51
CA SER A 9 -6.59 -4.55 -72.90
C SER A 9 -7.52 -3.98 -71.80
N THR A 10 -6.95 -3.89 -70.58
CA THR A 10 -6.98 -2.79 -69.58
C THR A 10 -8.34 -2.20 -69.11
N ALA A 11 -8.62 -1.90 -67.83
CA ALA A 11 -7.74 -1.62 -66.69
C ALA A 11 -8.54 -1.49 -65.35
N ILE A 12 -7.90 -1.84 -64.21
CA ILE A 12 -7.90 -1.15 -62.87
C ILE A 12 -9.21 -1.23 -62.02
N ALA A 13 -9.28 -1.56 -60.72
CA ALA A 13 -8.39 -1.71 -59.55
C ALA A 13 -8.98 -2.78 -58.57
N LEU A 14 -8.20 -3.69 -57.96
CA LEU A 14 -7.68 -3.66 -56.56
C LEU A 14 -8.75 -3.30 -55.50
N VAL A 15 -9.15 -4.15 -54.53
CA VAL A 15 -8.38 -4.64 -53.35
C VAL A 15 -9.01 -5.94 -52.80
N PHE A 16 -8.27 -7.08 -52.80
CA PHE A 16 -7.74 -7.88 -51.66
C PHE A 16 -8.76 -8.29 -50.55
N THR A 17 -9.29 -9.54 -50.49
CA THR A 17 -8.77 -10.79 -49.85
C THR A 17 -8.14 -10.59 -48.45
N MET A 18 -8.48 -11.31 -47.38
CA MET A 18 -8.69 -12.76 -47.26
C MET A 18 -9.63 -13.15 -46.09
N ILE A 19 -10.39 -14.21 -46.35
CA ILE A 19 -10.97 -15.17 -45.41
C ILE A 19 -9.84 -16.02 -44.80
N ILE A 20 -9.83 -16.24 -43.49
CA ILE A 20 -9.21 -17.44 -42.90
C ILE A 20 -10.18 -18.08 -41.91
N ALA A 21 -10.36 -19.37 -42.15
CA ALA A 21 -11.25 -20.30 -41.49
C ALA A 21 -10.79 -20.69 -40.08
N SER A 22 -11.78 -21.08 -39.30
CA SER A 22 -11.69 -21.91 -38.11
C SER A 22 -10.92 -23.21 -38.37
N SER A 23 -10.09 -23.59 -37.39
CA SER A 23 -9.61 -24.95 -37.17
C SER A 23 -9.46 -25.15 -35.68
N ALA A 24 -10.10 -26.19 -35.16
CA ALA A 24 -9.95 -26.69 -33.81
C ALA A 24 -8.47 -27.00 -33.52
N CYS A 25 -8.02 -26.72 -32.30
CA CYS A 25 -6.88 -27.43 -31.73
C CYS A 25 -7.22 -27.85 -30.30
N ALA A 26 -7.18 -29.16 -30.10
CA ALA A 26 -7.33 -29.85 -28.85
C ALA A 26 -6.07 -29.66 -27.97
N GLN A 27 -6.32 -29.60 -26.66
CA GLN A 27 -5.62 -30.27 -25.56
C GLN A 27 -4.09 -30.52 -25.60
N LEU A 28 -3.52 -30.25 -24.40
CA LEU A 28 -2.26 -30.73 -23.81
C LEU A 28 -1.02 -29.84 -23.98
N ALA A 29 -0.89 -28.90 -23.05
CA ALA A 29 0.32 -28.79 -22.26
C ALA A 29 -0.10 -28.72 -20.77
N GLN A 30 -0.19 -29.89 -20.15
CA GLN A 30 -0.06 -30.02 -18.69
C GLN A 30 1.39 -29.65 -18.35
N GLY A 31 1.62 -28.37 -18.08
CA GLY A 31 2.69 -27.97 -17.18
C GLY A 31 2.12 -28.07 -15.78
N ASP A 32 2.78 -28.85 -14.94
CA ASP A 32 2.56 -28.94 -13.50
C ASP A 32 2.76 -27.54 -12.89
N ASP A 33 1.73 -26.70 -12.97
CA ASP A 33 1.58 -25.51 -12.17
C ASP A 33 0.45 -25.83 -11.21
N SER A 34 0.75 -26.70 -10.23
CA SER A 34 0.02 -26.67 -8.97
C SER A 34 0.33 -25.34 -8.31
N SER A 35 -0.24 -24.26 -8.86
CA SER A 35 -0.27 -22.95 -8.24
C SER A 35 -1.11 -23.14 -6.99
N ILE A 36 -0.45 -23.48 -5.88
CA ILE A 36 -1.07 -23.38 -4.56
C ILE A 36 -1.54 -21.93 -4.49
N PRO A 37 -2.85 -21.65 -4.41
CA PRO A 37 -3.33 -20.29 -4.35
C PRO A 37 -2.88 -19.73 -3.02
N TYR A 38 -1.79 -18.98 -3.06
CA TYR A 38 -1.28 -18.25 -1.90
C TYR A 38 -2.24 -17.10 -1.62
N ARG A 39 -2.44 -16.75 -0.34
CA ARG A 39 -3.55 -15.93 0.19
C ARG A 39 -3.00 -14.64 0.86
N SER A 40 -3.31 -13.43 0.37
CA SER A 40 -2.63 -12.14 0.71
C SER A 40 -3.25 -11.35 1.87
N ILE A 41 -4.27 -11.97 2.42
CA ILE A 41 -5.49 -11.58 3.10
C ILE A 41 -6.24 -12.93 2.87
N MET A 42 -7.02 -13.46 3.81
CA MET A 42 -7.70 -14.73 3.50
C MET A 42 -8.48 -14.56 2.17
N PRO A 43 -8.44 -15.44 1.15
CA PRO A 43 -8.90 -15.11 -0.21
C PRO A 43 -10.40 -14.83 -0.26
N ASP A 44 -11.11 -15.37 0.70
CA ASP A 44 -12.47 -15.02 1.07
C ASP A 44 -12.60 -13.54 1.44
N VAL A 45 -11.68 -13.00 2.24
CA VAL A 45 -11.61 -11.56 2.56
C VAL A 45 -11.19 -10.72 1.34
N GLU A 46 -10.19 -11.14 0.56
CA GLU A 46 -9.77 -10.40 -0.64
C GLU A 46 -10.90 -10.31 -1.69
N SER A 47 -11.55 -11.44 -1.97
CA SER A 47 -12.71 -11.50 -2.86
C SER A 47 -13.92 -10.74 -2.33
N THR A 48 -14.12 -10.72 -1.00
CA THR A 48 -15.19 -9.94 -0.37
C THR A 48 -14.94 -8.44 -0.49
N ILE A 49 -13.72 -7.99 -0.23
CA ILE A 49 -13.31 -6.58 -0.40
C ILE A 49 -13.49 -6.17 -1.85
N GLU A 50 -13.00 -6.97 -2.79
CA GLU A 50 -13.11 -6.71 -4.23
C GLU A 50 -14.58 -6.55 -4.66
N ARG A 51 -15.41 -7.56 -4.34
CA ARG A 51 -16.83 -7.55 -4.69
C ARG A 51 -17.55 -6.36 -4.07
N THR A 52 -17.26 -6.06 -2.81
CA THR A 52 -17.90 -4.96 -2.09
C THR A 52 -17.48 -3.61 -2.65
N ALA A 53 -16.21 -3.45 -3.04
CA ALA A 53 -15.70 -2.24 -3.71
C ALA A 53 -16.38 -2.00 -5.06
N VAL A 54 -16.57 -3.05 -5.88
CA VAL A 54 -17.28 -2.96 -7.16
C VAL A 54 -18.75 -2.56 -6.96
N ILE A 55 -19.42 -3.12 -5.95
CA ILE A 55 -20.82 -2.76 -5.64
C ILE A 55 -20.89 -1.29 -5.16
N ALA A 56 -19.95 -0.85 -4.31
CA ALA A 56 -19.88 0.53 -3.85
C ALA A 56 -19.66 1.49 -5.04
N LEU A 57 -18.76 1.17 -5.96
CA LEU A 57 -18.53 1.92 -7.20
C LEU A 57 -19.82 2.05 -8.02
N ARG A 58 -20.58 0.96 -8.20
CA ARG A 58 -21.87 1.00 -8.90
C ARG A 58 -22.85 1.98 -8.26
N HIS A 59 -22.94 2.00 -6.93
CA HIS A 59 -23.80 2.95 -6.22
C HIS A 59 -23.32 4.40 -6.38
N ILE A 60 -22.00 4.65 -6.37
CA ILE A 60 -21.43 5.97 -6.66
C ILE A 60 -21.84 6.43 -8.08
N SER A 61 -21.62 5.60 -9.09
CA SER A 61 -21.98 5.92 -10.48
C SER A 61 -23.49 6.16 -10.64
N GLN A 62 -24.32 5.36 -9.97
CA GLN A 62 -25.78 5.52 -10.00
C GLN A 62 -26.22 6.83 -9.32
N ALA A 63 -25.64 7.18 -8.17
CA ALA A 63 -25.92 8.43 -7.49
C ALA A 63 -25.60 9.65 -8.36
N ARG A 64 -24.50 9.61 -9.12
CA ARG A 64 -24.18 10.64 -10.12
C ARG A 64 -25.25 10.72 -11.20
N ALA A 65 -25.62 9.60 -11.81
CA ALA A 65 -26.68 9.57 -12.82
C ALA A 65 -28.01 10.14 -12.30
N ASP A 66 -28.35 9.87 -11.05
CA ASP A 66 -29.57 10.36 -10.41
C ASP A 66 -29.50 11.86 -10.07
N ILE A 67 -28.34 12.39 -9.72
CA ILE A 67 -28.13 13.85 -9.59
C ILE A 67 -28.43 14.55 -10.93
N HIS A 68 -27.91 14.01 -12.04
CA HIS A 68 -28.13 14.56 -13.39
C HIS A 68 -29.59 14.44 -13.86
N ARG A 69 -30.35 13.47 -13.31
CA ARG A 69 -31.79 13.28 -13.57
C ARG A 69 -32.69 13.96 -12.54
N GLU A 70 -32.11 14.72 -11.61
CA GLU A 70 -32.82 15.36 -10.50
C GLU A 70 -33.59 14.37 -9.59
N ALA A 71 -33.18 13.10 -9.57
CA ALA A 71 -33.74 12.04 -8.75
C ALA A 71 -33.12 12.04 -7.33
N TRP A 72 -33.27 13.14 -6.60
CA TRP A 72 -32.55 13.43 -5.34
C TRP A 72 -32.70 12.37 -4.25
N ALA A 73 -33.89 11.77 -4.12
CA ALA A 73 -34.14 10.73 -3.13
C ALA A 73 -33.40 9.42 -3.48
N SER A 74 -33.26 9.09 -4.76
CA SER A 74 -32.47 7.94 -5.21
C SER A 74 -30.99 8.22 -5.05
N ALA A 75 -30.50 9.39 -5.48
CA ALA A 75 -29.10 9.79 -5.26
C ALA A 75 -28.69 9.67 -3.79
N ARG A 76 -29.51 10.16 -2.84
CA ARG A 76 -29.21 10.03 -1.40
C ARG A 76 -29.16 8.59 -0.91
N ARG A 77 -30.05 7.72 -1.40
CA ARG A 77 -30.04 6.29 -1.06
C ARG A 77 -28.78 5.60 -1.57
N ASP A 78 -28.39 5.87 -2.81
CA ASP A 78 -27.20 5.26 -3.40
C ASP A 78 -25.90 5.75 -2.72
N VAL A 79 -25.80 7.04 -2.38
CA VAL A 79 -24.65 7.53 -1.60
C VAL A 79 -24.61 6.91 -0.18
N ALA A 80 -25.76 6.72 0.47
CA ALA A 80 -25.82 6.06 1.77
C ALA A 80 -25.42 4.58 1.70
N GLU A 81 -25.87 3.86 0.66
CA GLU A 81 -25.52 2.46 0.47
C GLU A 81 -24.02 2.30 0.14
N SER A 82 -23.46 3.18 -0.69
CA SER A 82 -22.02 3.23 -0.91
C SER A 82 -21.25 3.42 0.40
N ALA A 83 -21.67 4.35 1.26
CA ALA A 83 -21.00 4.58 2.56
C ALA A 83 -21.03 3.32 3.44
N ARG A 84 -22.19 2.64 3.51
CA ARG A 84 -22.36 1.39 4.27
C ARG A 84 -21.45 0.27 3.76
N LEU A 85 -21.32 0.13 2.44
CA LEU A 85 -20.45 -0.88 1.82
C LEU A 85 -18.97 -0.60 2.09
N LEU A 86 -18.54 0.67 2.04
CA LEU A 86 -17.17 1.05 2.36
C LEU A 86 -16.83 0.79 3.83
N GLU A 87 -17.79 0.95 4.73
CA GLU A 87 -17.63 0.58 6.14
C GLU A 87 -17.46 -0.94 6.31
N SER A 88 -18.27 -1.74 5.59
CA SER A 88 -18.14 -3.20 5.59
C SER A 88 -16.76 -3.67 5.14
N ILE A 89 -16.19 -3.04 4.10
CA ILE A 89 -14.81 -3.34 3.66
C ILE A 89 -13.82 -3.13 4.80
N ARG A 90 -13.97 -2.06 5.58
CA ARG A 90 -13.10 -1.77 6.72
C ARG A 90 -13.26 -2.83 7.79
N ASP A 91 -14.49 -3.22 8.10
CA ASP A 91 -14.79 -4.19 9.14
C ASP A 91 -14.31 -5.61 8.77
N ASP A 92 -14.31 -5.95 7.48
CA ASP A 92 -13.87 -7.23 6.94
C ASP A 92 -12.33 -7.36 6.85
N LEU A 93 -11.56 -6.29 7.08
CA LEU A 93 -10.09 -6.37 7.07
C LEU A 93 -9.60 -7.40 8.09
N SER A 94 -8.58 -8.17 7.72
CA SER A 94 -8.00 -9.18 8.63
C SER A 94 -7.43 -8.59 9.91
N THR A 95 -7.14 -7.28 9.93
CA THR A 95 -6.62 -6.57 11.11
C THR A 95 -7.72 -6.10 12.06
N SER A 96 -8.98 -6.07 11.64
CA SER A 96 -10.11 -5.50 12.42
C SER A 96 -10.27 -6.12 13.80
N THR A 97 -10.18 -7.46 13.91
CA THR A 97 -10.27 -8.14 15.22
C THR A 97 -9.16 -7.70 16.18
N VAL A 98 -7.93 -7.55 15.68
CA VAL A 98 -6.80 -7.08 16.50
C VAL A 98 -7.03 -5.63 16.93
N LYS A 99 -7.41 -4.76 15.98
CA LYS A 99 -7.66 -3.34 16.23
C LYS A 99 -8.79 -3.14 17.25
N ASN A 100 -9.87 -3.92 17.15
CA ASN A 100 -10.96 -3.90 18.13
C ASN A 100 -10.50 -4.29 19.54
N HIS A 101 -9.66 -5.32 19.69
CA HIS A 101 -9.10 -5.67 20.99
C HIS A 101 -8.18 -4.57 21.54
N ILE A 102 -7.37 -3.94 20.69
CA ILE A 102 -6.53 -2.79 21.07
C ILE A 102 -7.42 -1.62 21.53
N ASP A 103 -8.47 -1.30 20.79
CA ASP A 103 -9.40 -0.22 21.15
C ASP A 103 -10.15 -0.49 22.46
N ILE A 104 -10.54 -1.75 22.73
CA ILE A 104 -11.10 -2.15 24.01
C ILE A 104 -10.10 -1.91 25.16
N ALA A 105 -8.85 -2.36 25.01
CA ALA A 105 -7.81 -2.16 26.02
C ALA A 105 -7.54 -0.67 26.29
N ARG A 106 -7.49 0.14 25.21
CA ARG A 106 -7.34 1.60 25.31
C ARG A 106 -8.55 2.26 25.97
N LYS A 107 -9.77 1.77 25.69
CA LYS A 107 -10.97 2.29 26.34
C LYS A 107 -11.00 1.97 27.82
N HIS A 108 -10.59 0.76 28.21
CA HIS A 108 -10.46 0.38 29.61
C HIS A 108 -9.40 1.21 30.34
N LEU A 109 -8.31 1.62 29.69
CA LEU A 109 -7.30 2.50 30.31
C LEU A 109 -7.88 3.81 30.87
N GLU A 110 -8.99 4.29 30.29
CA GLU A 110 -9.65 5.51 30.74
C GLU A 110 -10.28 5.39 32.14
N PHE A 111 -10.63 4.17 32.61
CA PHE A 111 -11.40 4.00 33.85
C PHE A 111 -11.00 2.80 34.73
N GLU A 112 -10.31 1.79 34.21
CA GLU A 112 -9.83 0.62 34.95
C GLU A 112 -8.38 0.81 35.44
N PRO A 113 -7.95 0.17 36.55
CA PRO A 113 -6.55 0.18 37.00
C PRO A 113 -5.64 -0.60 36.04
N ALA A 114 -4.34 -0.27 35.98
CA ALA A 114 -3.41 -0.87 35.02
C ALA A 114 -3.35 -2.42 35.10
N GLN A 115 -3.46 -2.99 36.31
CA GLN A 115 -3.52 -4.45 36.50
C GLN A 115 -4.71 -5.12 35.81
N ARG A 116 -5.84 -4.43 35.63
CA ARG A 116 -6.97 -4.98 34.87
C ARG A 116 -6.66 -5.03 33.38
N ILE A 117 -5.97 -4.02 32.85
CA ILE A 117 -5.62 -3.92 31.42
C ILE A 117 -4.63 -5.00 30.99
N LEU A 118 -3.79 -5.49 31.91
CA LEU A 118 -2.91 -6.63 31.63
C LEU A 118 -3.69 -7.87 31.15
N GLN A 119 -4.97 -8.01 31.51
CA GLN A 119 -5.83 -9.10 31.07
C GLN A 119 -6.40 -8.91 29.65
N ASP A 120 -6.33 -7.69 29.11
CA ASP A 120 -6.77 -7.37 27.74
C ASP A 120 -5.68 -7.66 26.69
N LEU A 121 -4.41 -7.82 27.12
CA LEU A 121 -3.29 -8.07 26.21
C LEU A 121 -3.27 -9.48 25.57
N PRO A 122 -3.57 -10.60 26.30
CA PRO A 122 -3.53 -11.93 25.70
C PRO A 122 -4.45 -12.13 24.48
N PRO A 123 -5.71 -11.62 24.48
CA PRO A 123 -6.54 -11.62 23.26
C PRO A 123 -5.93 -10.86 22.08
N ILE A 124 -5.14 -9.80 22.33
CA ILE A 124 -4.43 -9.08 21.26
C ILE A 124 -3.32 -9.97 20.67
N TYR A 125 -2.50 -10.62 21.50
CA TYR A 125 -1.47 -11.55 21.02
C TYR A 125 -2.05 -12.71 20.21
N SER A 126 -3.13 -13.32 20.71
CA SER A 126 -3.81 -14.42 20.02
C SER A 126 -4.25 -14.00 18.61
N SER A 127 -4.90 -12.82 18.50
CA SER A 127 -5.32 -12.28 17.20
C SER A 127 -4.12 -11.94 16.30
N LEU A 128 -3.02 -11.41 16.85
CA LEU A 128 -1.78 -11.14 16.09
C LEU A 128 -1.17 -12.44 15.56
N ASP A 129 -1.11 -13.51 16.36
CA ASP A 129 -0.59 -14.81 15.92
C ASP A 129 -1.41 -15.39 14.77
N MET A 130 -2.74 -15.26 14.83
CA MET A 130 -3.64 -15.73 13.76
C MET A 130 -3.41 -15.03 12.42
N ILE A 131 -3.04 -13.75 12.43
CA ILE A 131 -2.80 -12.99 11.19
C ILE A 131 -1.34 -12.96 10.76
N SER A 132 -0.41 -13.32 11.65
CA SER A 132 1.03 -13.39 11.37
C SER A 132 1.37 -14.29 10.18
N ILE A 133 0.45 -15.21 9.84
CA ILE A 133 0.57 -16.09 8.69
C ILE A 133 0.35 -15.40 7.34
N TYR A 134 -0.18 -14.18 7.33
CA TYR A 134 -0.48 -13.38 6.13
C TYR A 134 0.12 -11.97 6.17
N LEU A 135 0.38 -11.43 7.37
CA LEU A 135 0.83 -10.06 7.57
C LEU A 135 1.98 -9.98 8.59
N PRO A 136 2.89 -9.01 8.44
CA PRO A 136 3.94 -8.75 9.41
C PRO A 136 3.36 -8.19 10.72
N THR A 137 3.56 -8.90 11.83
CA THR A 137 3.01 -8.51 13.15
C THR A 137 4.06 -8.13 14.20
N ASP A 138 5.35 -8.33 13.90
CA ASP A 138 6.43 -8.23 14.89
C ASP A 138 6.50 -6.85 15.55
N LYS A 139 6.27 -5.80 14.75
CA LYS A 139 6.25 -4.43 15.24
C LYS A 139 5.06 -4.17 16.17
N ALA A 140 3.87 -4.67 15.82
CA ALA A 140 2.71 -4.56 16.69
C ALA A 140 2.97 -5.29 18.01
N LYS A 141 3.51 -6.52 17.97
CA LYS A 141 3.90 -7.28 19.17
C LYS A 141 4.91 -6.54 20.04
N MET A 142 5.93 -5.93 19.45
CA MET A 142 6.90 -5.10 20.16
C MET A 142 6.23 -3.96 20.92
N HIS A 143 5.26 -3.27 20.30
CA HIS A 143 4.51 -2.21 20.98
C HIS A 143 3.60 -2.76 22.10
N ILE A 144 2.97 -3.92 21.91
CA ILE A 144 2.22 -4.58 23.00
C ILE A 144 3.14 -4.98 24.17
N ASP A 145 4.35 -5.46 23.90
CA ASP A 145 5.36 -5.77 24.94
C ASP A 145 5.75 -4.53 25.75
N ARG A 146 5.94 -3.39 25.07
CA ARG A 146 6.23 -2.11 25.72
C ARG A 146 5.04 -1.60 26.53
N ALA A 147 3.83 -1.69 25.97
CA ALA A 147 2.60 -1.35 26.69
C ALA A 147 2.49 -2.15 27.98
N LYS A 148 2.75 -3.47 27.93
CA LYS A 148 2.81 -4.33 29.11
C LYS A 148 3.82 -3.82 30.15
N ALA A 149 5.04 -3.50 29.73
CA ALA A 149 6.07 -3.00 30.64
C ALA A 149 5.71 -1.65 31.29
N TYR A 150 4.92 -0.80 30.62
CA TYR A 150 4.38 0.43 31.20
C TYR A 150 3.21 0.15 32.15
N LEU A 151 2.31 -0.77 31.82
CA LEU A 151 1.22 -1.20 32.70
C LEU A 151 1.72 -1.81 34.02
N GLU A 152 2.80 -2.60 33.96
CA GLU A 152 3.46 -3.15 35.14
C GLU A 152 4.03 -2.07 36.09
N LYS A 153 4.28 -0.86 35.56
CA LYS A 153 4.74 0.32 36.29
C LYS A 153 3.61 1.31 36.62
N ASP A 154 2.35 0.95 36.35
CA ASP A 154 1.17 1.81 36.46
C ASP A 154 1.23 3.08 35.58
N ASP A 155 2.06 3.08 34.53
CA ASP A 155 2.16 4.19 33.57
C ASP A 155 1.14 4.01 32.43
N LYS A 156 -0.12 4.34 32.73
CA LYS A 156 -1.23 4.23 31.77
C LYS A 156 -1.05 5.10 30.54
N ARG A 157 -0.35 6.23 30.66
CA ARG A 157 -0.19 7.20 29.56
C ARG A 157 0.73 6.65 28.49
N GLU A 158 1.90 6.17 28.88
CA GLU A 158 2.82 5.56 27.91
C GLU A 158 2.29 4.20 27.43
N ALA A 159 1.52 3.47 28.25
CA ALA A 159 0.81 2.28 27.79
C ALA A 159 -0.22 2.58 26.68
N ASP A 160 -1.06 3.61 26.83
CA ASP A 160 -2.01 4.03 25.76
C ASP A 160 -1.27 4.42 24.49
N ARG A 161 -0.14 5.13 24.63
CA ARG A 161 0.71 5.52 23.50
C ARG A 161 1.24 4.29 22.75
N GLU A 162 1.77 3.30 23.46
CA GLU A 162 2.27 2.07 22.84
C GLU A 162 1.14 1.25 22.20
N LEU A 163 -0.05 1.15 22.84
CA LEU A 163 -1.22 0.52 22.22
C LEU A 163 -1.64 1.24 20.93
N ALA A 164 -1.61 2.58 20.90
CA ALA A 164 -1.88 3.34 19.68
C ALA A 164 -0.81 3.12 18.59
N LEU A 165 0.45 2.91 18.95
CA LEU A 165 1.51 2.55 18.00
C LEU A 165 1.35 1.12 17.48
N ALA A 166 0.87 0.20 18.31
CA ALA A 166 0.54 -1.17 17.90
C ALA A 166 -0.57 -1.16 16.83
N ASP A 167 -1.66 -0.41 17.05
CA ASP A 167 -2.75 -0.23 16.08
C ASP A 167 -2.25 0.30 14.74
N ARG A 168 -1.46 1.39 14.76
CA ARG A 168 -0.87 1.99 13.55
C ARG A 168 0.10 1.09 12.81
N SER A 169 0.69 0.11 13.49
CA SER A 169 1.58 -0.87 12.88
C SER A 169 0.84 -1.92 12.04
N LEU A 170 -0.48 -1.98 12.15
CA LEU A 170 -1.35 -2.92 11.45
C LEU A 170 -2.11 -2.29 10.27
N ILE A 171 -1.70 -1.10 9.82
CA ILE A 171 -2.32 -0.44 8.67
C ILE A 171 -1.86 -1.14 7.38
N ILE A 172 -2.82 -1.67 6.62
CA ILE A 172 -2.58 -2.15 5.25
C ILE A 172 -2.75 -0.95 4.32
N ILE A 173 -1.68 -0.18 4.12
CA ILE A 173 -1.73 1.12 3.43
C ILE A 173 -2.31 0.99 2.02
N GLU A 174 -2.06 -0.12 1.32
CA GLU A 174 -2.59 -0.39 -0.01
C GLU A 174 -4.12 -0.49 -0.07
N VAL A 175 -4.77 -0.74 1.05
CA VAL A 175 -6.24 -0.83 1.17
C VAL A 175 -6.80 0.33 1.95
N GLU A 176 -6.26 0.59 3.15
CA GLU A 176 -6.81 1.52 4.11
C GLU A 176 -6.69 2.98 3.66
N LEU A 177 -5.59 3.37 2.98
CA LEU A 177 -5.41 4.75 2.54
C LEU A 177 -6.38 5.13 1.40
N PRO A 178 -6.49 4.35 0.30
CA PRO A 178 -7.52 4.59 -0.71
C PRO A 178 -8.94 4.53 -0.14
N LEU A 179 -9.23 3.58 0.75
CA LEU A 179 -10.54 3.42 1.38
C LEU A 179 -10.93 4.65 2.21
N LEU A 180 -10.02 5.14 3.05
CA LEU A 180 -10.25 6.33 3.89
C LEU A 180 -10.59 7.56 3.02
N ARG A 181 -9.82 7.78 1.96
CA ARG A 181 -10.02 8.92 1.04
C ARG A 181 -11.34 8.82 0.28
N LEU A 182 -11.69 7.62 -0.15
CA LEU A 182 -12.97 7.34 -0.77
C LEU A 182 -14.14 7.63 0.18
N GLN A 183 -14.06 7.16 1.43
CA GLN A 183 -15.07 7.44 2.47
C GLN A 183 -15.23 8.95 2.73
N GLN A 184 -14.13 9.71 2.75
CA GLN A 184 -14.18 11.16 2.91
C GLN A 184 -14.95 11.84 1.77
N ASP A 185 -14.75 11.43 0.52
CA ASP A 185 -15.44 12.04 -0.63
C ASP A 185 -16.93 11.65 -0.69
N VAL A 186 -17.25 10.40 -0.36
CA VAL A 186 -18.65 9.96 -0.17
C VAL A 186 -19.32 10.79 0.94
N THR A 187 -18.63 11.00 2.07
CA THR A 187 -19.12 11.85 3.17
C THR A 187 -19.34 13.30 2.74
N LYS A 188 -18.42 13.87 1.94
CA LYS A 188 -18.61 15.22 1.36
C LYS A 188 -19.85 15.26 0.47
N ALA A 189 -20.03 14.26 -0.41
CA ALA A 189 -21.20 14.17 -1.27
C ALA A 189 -22.51 14.09 -0.47
N GLN A 190 -22.55 13.30 0.62
CA GLN A 190 -23.70 13.26 1.54
C GLN A 190 -24.04 14.64 2.11
N LYS A 191 -23.01 15.38 2.57
CA LYS A 191 -23.17 16.74 3.08
C LYS A 191 -23.70 17.69 2.00
N TYR A 192 -23.15 17.66 0.80
CA TYR A 192 -23.61 18.49 -0.32
C TYR A 192 -25.04 18.16 -0.77
N LEU A 193 -25.42 16.89 -0.84
CA LEU A 193 -26.80 16.47 -1.13
C LEU A 193 -27.79 16.92 -0.04
N SER A 194 -27.36 16.95 1.21
CA SER A 194 -28.17 17.45 2.34
C SER A 194 -28.34 18.97 2.27
N ALA A 195 -27.29 19.68 1.87
CA ALA A 195 -27.29 21.12 1.63
C ALA A 195 -27.91 21.55 0.27
N LYS A 196 -28.41 20.59 -0.52
CA LYS A 196 -28.96 20.82 -1.88
C LYS A 196 -27.95 21.41 -2.88
N GLU A 197 -26.66 21.19 -2.65
CA GLU A 197 -25.56 21.63 -3.52
C GLU A 197 -25.23 20.54 -4.57
N ALA A 198 -26.14 20.29 -5.50
CA ALA A 198 -26.07 19.16 -6.44
C ALA A 198 -24.77 19.07 -7.24
N ARG A 199 -24.28 20.22 -7.74
CA ARG A 199 -23.01 20.28 -8.50
C ARG A 199 -21.82 19.85 -7.65
N LYS A 200 -21.71 20.32 -6.41
CA LYS A 200 -20.61 19.94 -5.51
C LYS A 200 -20.71 18.48 -5.09
N ALA A 201 -21.93 17.95 -4.96
CA ALA A 201 -22.14 16.53 -4.72
C ALA A 201 -21.64 15.68 -5.90
N ASP A 202 -21.98 16.04 -7.14
CA ASP A 202 -21.48 15.33 -8.34
C ASP A 202 -19.96 15.43 -8.47
N GLU A 203 -19.37 16.61 -8.24
CA GLU A 203 -17.92 16.81 -8.25
C GLU A 203 -17.22 15.91 -7.19
N ALA A 204 -17.76 15.83 -5.97
CA ALA A 204 -17.24 14.93 -4.94
C ALA A 204 -17.38 13.45 -5.31
N LEU A 205 -18.53 13.05 -5.89
CA LEU A 205 -18.76 11.68 -6.34
C LEU A 205 -17.92 11.29 -7.55
N GLN A 206 -17.59 12.23 -8.44
CA GLN A 206 -16.66 12.00 -9.54
C GLN A 206 -15.26 11.65 -9.03
N VAL A 207 -14.78 12.38 -8.02
CA VAL A 207 -13.50 12.07 -7.36
C VAL A 207 -13.57 10.72 -6.65
N ALA A 208 -14.67 10.44 -5.95
CA ALA A 208 -14.91 9.15 -5.31
C ALA A 208 -14.90 8.00 -6.31
N GLU A 209 -15.52 8.16 -7.48
CA GLU A 209 -15.55 7.15 -8.55
C GLU A 209 -14.14 6.79 -9.02
N HIS A 210 -13.28 7.80 -9.26
CA HIS A 210 -11.88 7.59 -9.62
C HIS A 210 -11.10 6.86 -8.51
N ARG A 211 -11.31 7.22 -7.25
CA ARG A 211 -10.63 6.59 -6.10
C ARG A 211 -11.09 5.17 -5.82
N ALA A 212 -12.37 4.87 -6.05
CA ALA A 212 -12.90 3.51 -5.97
C ALA A 212 -12.27 2.61 -7.03
N LEU A 213 -12.04 3.12 -8.25
CA LEU A 213 -11.26 2.41 -9.27
C LEU A 213 -9.81 2.18 -8.83
N SER A 214 -9.16 3.18 -8.21
CA SER A 214 -7.80 3.05 -7.65
C SER A 214 -7.69 1.98 -6.57
N LEU A 215 -8.69 1.82 -5.70
CA LEU A 215 -8.71 0.77 -4.67
C LEU A 215 -8.70 -0.63 -5.32
N TYR A 216 -9.48 -0.83 -6.37
CA TYR A 216 -9.49 -2.08 -7.12
C TYR A 216 -8.16 -2.33 -7.83
N THR A 217 -7.60 -1.35 -8.54
CA THR A 217 -6.34 -1.53 -9.29
C THR A 217 -5.11 -1.68 -8.38
N GLY A 218 -5.12 -1.07 -7.19
CA GLY A 218 -4.04 -1.16 -6.21
C GLY A 218 -3.77 -2.57 -5.71
N LEU A 219 -4.83 -3.34 -5.42
CA LEU A 219 -4.76 -4.74 -4.97
C LEU A 219 -4.11 -5.68 -6.01
N TYR A 220 -4.24 -5.36 -7.29
CA TYR A 220 -3.63 -6.12 -8.38
C TYR A 220 -2.34 -5.48 -8.91
N SER A 221 -1.85 -4.42 -8.26
CA SER A 221 -0.64 -3.75 -8.70
C SER A 221 0.57 -4.69 -8.60
N PRO A 222 1.48 -4.67 -9.59
CA PRO A 222 2.69 -5.50 -9.51
C PRO A 222 3.55 -5.19 -8.27
N LEU A 223 3.57 -3.95 -7.78
CA LEU A 223 4.33 -3.59 -6.58
C LEU A 223 3.76 -4.20 -5.30
N PHE A 224 2.43 -4.25 -5.17
CA PHE A 224 1.79 -4.95 -4.05
C PHE A 224 2.13 -6.45 -4.07
N GLN A 225 2.04 -7.08 -5.24
CA GLN A 225 2.39 -8.50 -5.38
C GLN A 225 3.88 -8.75 -5.14
N ALA A 226 4.78 -7.84 -5.53
CA ALA A 226 6.21 -7.92 -5.23
C ALA A 226 6.48 -7.82 -3.72
N ASN A 227 5.85 -6.86 -3.02
CA ASN A 227 5.96 -6.68 -1.57
C ASN A 227 5.56 -7.96 -0.83
N ARG A 228 4.38 -8.47 -1.17
CA ARG A 228 3.84 -9.70 -0.60
C ARG A 228 4.80 -10.89 -0.76
N ASN A 229 5.31 -11.11 -1.97
CA ASN A 229 6.23 -12.22 -2.23
C ASN A 229 7.58 -12.01 -1.53
N SER A 230 8.03 -10.78 -1.35
CA SER A 230 9.25 -10.47 -0.59
C SER A 230 9.08 -10.77 0.91
N TRP A 231 7.95 -10.39 1.49
CA TRP A 231 7.61 -10.73 2.89
C TRP A 231 7.56 -12.25 3.11
N LEU A 232 6.92 -12.97 2.17
CA LEU A 232 6.86 -14.42 2.19
C LEU A 232 8.23 -15.09 2.15
N ALA A 233 9.11 -14.60 1.28
CA ALA A 233 10.48 -15.08 1.17
C ALA A 233 11.23 -14.90 2.50
N PHE A 234 11.15 -13.70 3.08
CA PHE A 234 11.74 -13.38 4.37
C PHE A 234 11.19 -14.30 5.47
N ARG A 235 9.87 -14.40 5.62
CA ARG A 235 9.24 -15.22 6.66
C ARG A 235 9.60 -16.71 6.53
N ASN A 236 9.51 -17.28 5.33
CA ASN A 236 9.89 -18.69 5.10
C ASN A 236 11.34 -18.97 5.46
N TYR A 237 12.21 -17.98 5.22
CA TYR A 237 13.62 -18.09 5.59
C TYR A 237 13.81 -18.08 7.10
N SER A 238 13.15 -17.15 7.80
CA SER A 238 13.28 -16.95 9.25
C SER A 238 12.61 -18.04 10.09
N THR A 239 11.51 -18.63 9.63
CA THR A 239 10.70 -19.56 10.45
C THR A 239 10.57 -20.99 9.91
N GLU A 240 10.72 -21.22 8.60
CA GLU A 240 10.38 -22.51 7.96
C GLU A 240 11.57 -23.21 7.29
N GLY A 241 12.80 -22.80 7.60
CA GLY A 241 14.00 -23.52 7.16
C GLY A 241 14.28 -23.43 5.65
N ARG A 242 13.86 -22.33 5.00
CA ARG A 242 14.20 -21.94 3.61
C ARG A 242 13.49 -22.67 2.47
N THR A 243 12.55 -23.58 2.74
CA THR A 243 11.98 -24.50 1.73
C THR A 243 11.41 -23.78 0.51
N ASP A 244 10.72 -22.65 0.69
CA ASP A 244 10.09 -21.89 -0.41
C ASP A 244 10.69 -20.50 -0.67
N THR A 245 11.74 -20.09 0.06
CA THR A 245 12.30 -18.72 -0.04
C THR A 245 12.69 -18.36 -1.47
N GLY A 246 13.39 -19.25 -2.18
CA GLY A 246 13.81 -19.01 -3.57
C GLY A 246 12.65 -18.88 -4.55
N ARG A 247 11.55 -19.62 -4.33
CA ARG A 247 10.33 -19.53 -5.15
C ARG A 247 9.69 -18.15 -5.00
N TYR A 248 9.56 -17.68 -3.76
CA TYR A 248 8.96 -16.39 -3.48
C TYR A 248 9.81 -15.21 -3.97
N LEU A 249 11.14 -15.27 -3.85
CA LEU A 249 12.01 -14.25 -4.46
C LEU A 249 11.84 -14.18 -5.99
N LYS A 250 11.78 -15.34 -6.66
CA LYS A 250 11.54 -15.42 -8.10
C LYS A 250 10.21 -14.79 -8.50
N GLN A 251 9.15 -15.03 -7.71
CA GLN A 251 7.85 -14.39 -7.93
C GLN A 251 7.92 -12.88 -7.70
N ALA A 252 8.57 -12.43 -6.61
CA ALA A 252 8.78 -11.02 -6.33
C ALA A 252 9.49 -10.30 -7.48
N ARG A 253 10.60 -10.87 -7.98
CA ARG A 253 11.34 -10.34 -9.14
C ARG A 253 10.48 -10.29 -10.40
N GLY A 254 9.69 -11.32 -10.66
CA GLY A 254 8.75 -11.34 -11.79
C GLY A 254 7.75 -10.18 -11.74
N TYR A 255 7.24 -9.86 -10.55
CA TYR A 255 6.35 -8.72 -10.36
C TYR A 255 7.06 -7.37 -10.41
N LEU A 256 8.28 -7.27 -9.88
CA LEU A 256 9.12 -6.07 -10.04
C LEU A 256 9.40 -5.79 -11.53
N GLY A 257 9.70 -6.81 -12.33
CA GLY A 257 9.87 -6.65 -13.78
C GLY A 257 8.61 -6.15 -14.50
N LYS A 258 7.42 -6.56 -14.05
CA LYS A 258 6.14 -6.01 -14.55
C LYS A 258 5.96 -4.54 -14.15
N ALA A 259 6.26 -4.19 -12.89
CA ALA A 259 6.22 -2.81 -12.42
C ALA A 259 7.20 -1.91 -13.20
N GLU A 260 8.42 -2.37 -13.41
CA GLU A 260 9.45 -1.67 -14.17
C GLU A 260 9.00 -1.42 -15.63
N SER A 261 8.42 -2.43 -16.29
CA SER A 261 7.98 -2.31 -17.68
C SER A 261 6.85 -1.29 -17.87
N GLY A 262 5.96 -1.16 -16.89
CA GLY A 262 4.79 -0.27 -16.95
C GLY A 262 4.97 1.10 -16.26
N GLY A 263 6.08 1.32 -15.56
CA GLY A 263 6.27 2.50 -14.70
C GLY A 263 6.88 3.72 -15.39
N SER A 264 6.76 4.86 -14.70
CA SER A 264 7.48 6.11 -15.03
C SER A 264 9.00 5.92 -14.94
N ALA A 265 9.79 6.87 -15.47
CA ALA A 265 11.26 6.78 -15.42
C ALA A 265 11.81 6.65 -13.98
N LYS A 266 11.19 7.32 -13.00
CA LYS A 266 11.56 7.20 -11.59
C LYS A 266 11.22 5.83 -11.02
N VAL A 267 10.04 5.31 -11.33
CA VAL A 267 9.65 3.96 -10.89
C VAL A 267 10.58 2.92 -11.50
N LYS A 268 10.94 3.05 -12.77
CA LYS A 268 11.93 2.18 -13.44
C LYS A 268 13.25 2.15 -12.70
N GLU A 269 13.77 3.31 -12.29
CA GLU A 269 15.02 3.39 -11.55
C GLU A 269 14.95 2.67 -10.20
N GLU A 270 13.95 3.00 -9.36
CA GLU A 270 13.86 2.44 -8.00
C GLU A 270 13.47 0.96 -8.00
N VAL A 271 12.54 0.56 -8.86
CA VAL A 271 12.14 -0.84 -9.04
C VAL A 271 13.28 -1.66 -9.66
N GLY A 272 14.02 -1.09 -10.61
CA GLY A 272 15.16 -1.73 -11.24
C GLY A 272 16.28 -2.04 -10.23
N LYS A 273 16.59 -1.11 -9.32
CA LYS A 273 17.55 -1.33 -8.22
C LYS A 273 17.10 -2.49 -7.34
N LEU A 274 15.84 -2.48 -6.87
CA LEU A 274 15.32 -3.56 -6.02
C LEU A 274 15.28 -4.92 -6.76
N SER A 275 14.91 -4.92 -8.04
CA SER A 275 14.90 -6.11 -8.89
C SER A 275 16.29 -6.74 -9.01
N GLN A 276 17.35 -5.91 -9.10
CA GLN A 276 18.74 -6.38 -9.08
C GLN A 276 19.13 -6.97 -7.71
N GLU A 277 18.77 -6.30 -6.61
CA GLU A 277 19.00 -6.84 -5.25
C GLU A 277 18.35 -8.22 -5.07
N VAL A 278 17.09 -8.37 -5.50
CA VAL A 278 16.38 -9.67 -5.46
C VAL A 278 17.10 -10.72 -6.31
N ALA A 279 17.55 -10.36 -7.51
CA ALA A 279 18.28 -11.27 -8.40
C ALA A 279 19.61 -11.74 -7.80
N GLU A 280 20.30 -10.88 -7.04
CA GLU A 280 21.52 -11.24 -6.33
C GLU A 280 21.24 -12.23 -5.19
N LEU A 281 20.17 -12.02 -4.43
CA LEU A 281 19.76 -12.96 -3.37
C LEU A 281 19.33 -14.31 -3.93
N GLU A 282 18.59 -14.34 -5.05
CA GLU A 282 18.25 -15.57 -5.76
C GLU A 282 19.51 -16.38 -6.11
N LYS A 283 20.53 -15.72 -6.67
CA LYS A 283 21.80 -16.36 -7.04
C LYS A 283 22.54 -16.91 -5.82
N LYS A 284 22.59 -16.14 -4.72
CA LYS A 284 23.23 -16.57 -3.47
C LYS A 284 22.53 -17.81 -2.90
N LEU A 285 21.19 -17.83 -2.86
CA LEU A 285 20.43 -18.98 -2.36
C LEU A 285 20.60 -20.22 -3.23
N ALA A 286 20.68 -20.06 -4.56
CA ALA A 286 20.88 -21.18 -5.48
C ALA A 286 22.29 -21.79 -5.38
N GLY A 287 23.31 -20.99 -5.04
CA GLY A 287 24.71 -21.41 -4.96
C GLY A 287 25.18 -21.93 -3.59
N GLU A 288 24.27 -22.42 -2.74
CA GLU A 288 24.54 -22.80 -1.33
C GLU A 288 25.14 -21.66 -0.47
N GLY A 289 25.09 -20.42 -0.97
CA GLY A 289 25.60 -19.25 -0.26
C GLY A 289 24.80 -18.95 0.99
N LYS A 290 25.47 -18.47 2.03
CA LYS A 290 24.79 -17.91 3.20
C LYS A 290 24.18 -16.56 2.82
N VAL A 291 22.87 -16.46 2.91
CA VAL A 291 22.14 -15.18 2.87
C VAL A 291 21.92 -14.71 4.30
N ALA A 292 22.24 -13.45 4.60
CA ALA A 292 21.91 -12.89 5.90
C ALA A 292 20.40 -12.62 5.96
N GLU A 293 19.77 -12.93 7.09
CA GLU A 293 18.35 -12.64 7.28
C GLU A 293 18.02 -11.16 7.08
N SER A 294 18.94 -10.26 7.45
CA SER A 294 18.83 -8.82 7.21
C SER A 294 18.79 -8.44 5.73
N GLU A 295 19.40 -9.21 4.82
CA GLU A 295 19.33 -8.94 3.38
C GLU A 295 17.93 -9.22 2.82
N LEU A 296 17.29 -10.32 3.25
CA LEU A 296 15.91 -10.65 2.87
C LEU A 296 14.92 -9.65 3.49
N LYS A 297 15.15 -9.28 4.76
CA LYS A 297 14.36 -8.25 5.44
C LYS A 297 14.46 -6.91 4.71
N SER A 298 15.66 -6.52 4.28
CA SER A 298 15.89 -5.28 3.52
C SER A 298 15.12 -5.25 2.20
N VAL A 299 15.15 -6.35 1.43
CA VAL A 299 14.35 -6.47 0.19
C VAL A 299 12.86 -6.33 0.47
N TRP A 300 12.36 -6.98 1.52
CA TRP A 300 10.96 -6.85 1.91
C TRP A 300 10.61 -5.42 2.32
N GLU A 301 11.38 -4.78 3.20
CA GLU A 301 11.12 -3.41 3.66
C GLU A 301 11.14 -2.40 2.50
N LYS A 302 12.09 -2.51 1.58
CA LYS A 302 12.14 -1.66 0.38
C LYS A 302 10.97 -1.93 -0.57
N SER A 303 10.59 -3.20 -0.77
CA SER A 303 9.43 -3.54 -1.59
C SER A 303 8.13 -3.02 -0.99
N LYS A 304 8.02 -3.05 0.35
CA LYS A 304 6.92 -2.43 1.09
C LYS A 304 6.89 -0.92 0.85
N ALA A 305 8.00 -0.23 1.00
CA ALA A 305 8.08 1.21 0.78
C ALA A 305 7.65 1.63 -0.63
N LEU A 306 8.03 0.86 -1.66
CA LEU A 306 7.58 1.09 -3.04
C LEU A 306 6.08 0.82 -3.23
N SER A 307 5.55 -0.23 -2.60
CA SER A 307 4.12 -0.55 -2.62
C SER A 307 3.30 0.56 -1.96
N GLU A 308 3.71 1.02 -0.77
CA GLU A 308 3.06 2.12 -0.05
C GLU A 308 3.12 3.44 -0.84
N ARG A 309 4.26 3.73 -1.48
CA ARG A 309 4.41 4.87 -2.38
C ARG A 309 3.39 4.81 -3.51
N SER A 310 3.27 3.66 -4.18
CA SER A 310 2.32 3.48 -5.29
C SER A 310 0.87 3.64 -4.82
N ALA A 311 0.51 3.05 -3.68
CA ALA A 311 -0.80 3.22 -3.08
C ALA A 311 -1.12 4.69 -2.75
N ALA A 312 -0.15 5.45 -2.25
CA ALA A 312 -0.33 6.87 -1.98
C ALA A 312 -0.60 7.68 -3.26
N TYR A 313 0.13 7.42 -4.35
CA TYR A 313 -0.14 8.05 -5.66
C TYR A 313 -1.53 7.72 -6.19
N LEU A 314 -1.92 6.44 -6.13
CA LEU A 314 -3.24 5.97 -6.55
C LEU A 314 -4.37 6.61 -5.74
N ALA A 315 -4.20 6.72 -4.42
CA ALA A 315 -5.17 7.34 -3.52
C ALA A 315 -5.27 8.86 -3.73
N ALA A 316 -4.19 9.51 -4.17
CA ALA A 316 -4.18 10.92 -4.52
C ALA A 316 -4.79 11.22 -5.90
N VAL A 317 -5.02 10.19 -6.73
CA VAL A 317 -5.41 10.35 -8.14
C VAL A 317 -4.39 11.27 -8.85
N ILE A 318 -3.11 11.12 -8.48
CA ILE A 318 -2.02 11.88 -9.08
C ILE A 318 -1.24 10.92 -9.98
N PRO A 319 -1.12 11.21 -11.28
CA PRO A 319 -0.17 10.48 -12.13
C PRO A 319 1.24 10.63 -11.53
N GLU A 320 1.96 9.52 -11.39
CA GLU A 320 3.34 9.53 -10.86
C GLU A 320 4.30 10.42 -11.68
N GLU A 321 3.90 10.76 -12.91
CA GLU A 321 4.63 11.58 -13.88
C GLU A 321 4.38 13.08 -13.74
N GLU A 322 3.38 13.51 -12.94
CA GLU A 322 3.10 14.93 -12.70
C GLU A 322 4.21 15.56 -11.83
N THR A 323 5.16 16.20 -12.52
CA THR A 323 6.29 16.94 -11.91
C THR A 323 5.91 18.36 -11.47
N THR A 324 4.72 18.83 -11.84
CA THR A 324 4.29 20.21 -11.61
C THR A 324 3.21 20.29 -10.53
N LEU A 325 3.63 20.74 -9.34
CA LEU A 325 2.83 21.56 -8.41
C LEU A 325 1.93 20.89 -7.34
N LYS A 326 2.18 19.67 -6.87
CA LYS A 326 1.54 19.18 -5.63
C LYS A 326 2.56 18.85 -4.54
N GLY A 327 2.45 19.53 -3.41
CA GLY A 327 3.27 19.31 -2.20
C GLY A 327 3.16 17.87 -1.68
N GLU A 328 2.02 17.22 -1.94
CA GLU A 328 1.76 15.82 -1.63
C GLU A 328 2.74 14.85 -2.33
N ASN A 329 3.04 15.03 -3.63
CA ASN A 329 4.02 14.19 -4.33
C ASN A 329 5.39 14.22 -3.66
N ASN A 330 5.84 15.41 -3.26
CA ASN A 330 7.12 15.56 -2.58
C ASN A 330 7.10 14.93 -1.17
N LEU A 331 5.96 14.89 -0.48
CA LEU A 331 5.86 14.20 0.80
C LEU A 331 5.87 12.67 0.63
N ILE A 332 5.21 12.16 -0.41
CA ILE A 332 5.22 10.74 -0.76
C ILE A 332 6.67 10.29 -1.04
N GLU A 333 7.41 11.04 -1.85
CA GLU A 333 8.82 10.71 -2.14
C GLU A 333 9.71 10.90 -0.89
N ALA A 334 9.48 11.93 -0.08
CA ALA A 334 10.22 12.08 1.18
C ALA A 334 10.01 10.88 2.12
N LYS A 335 8.78 10.36 2.21
CA LYS A 335 8.47 9.17 3.02
C LYS A 335 9.17 7.92 2.50
N LEU A 336 9.17 7.67 1.18
CA LEU A 336 9.93 6.56 0.57
C LEU A 336 11.38 6.55 1.04
N HIS A 337 12.06 7.69 0.92
CA HIS A 337 13.47 7.78 1.26
C HIS A 337 13.74 7.71 2.77
N VAL A 338 12.79 8.14 3.62
CA VAL A 338 12.88 7.89 5.07
C VAL A 338 12.80 6.40 5.39
N GLU A 339 11.96 5.64 4.69
CA GLU A 339 11.85 4.18 4.88
C GLU A 339 13.11 3.46 4.40
N TYR A 340 13.68 3.86 3.25
CA TYR A 340 14.96 3.33 2.82
C TYR A 340 16.09 3.65 3.80
N ALA A 341 16.11 4.86 4.35
CA ALA A 341 17.08 5.25 5.36
C ALA A 341 17.00 4.38 6.62
N GLU A 342 15.79 4.10 7.10
CA GLU A 342 15.56 3.18 8.23
C GLU A 342 16.07 1.77 7.91
N THR A 343 15.73 1.22 6.75
CA THR A 343 16.23 -0.09 6.32
C THR A 343 17.76 -0.12 6.31
N TYR A 344 18.41 0.90 5.75
CA TYR A 344 19.86 0.95 5.75
C TYR A 344 20.46 1.09 7.14
N GLN A 345 19.93 1.96 8.00
CA GLN A 345 20.50 2.21 9.31
C GLN A 345 20.21 1.08 10.31
N VAL A 346 18.96 0.62 10.36
CA VAL A 346 18.46 -0.31 11.37
C VAL A 346 18.57 -1.76 10.92
N THR A 347 18.25 -2.06 9.65
CA THR A 347 18.21 -3.45 9.16
C THR A 347 19.57 -3.92 8.64
N THR A 348 20.27 -3.13 7.81
CA THR A 348 21.53 -3.56 7.18
C THR A 348 22.80 -2.94 7.80
N ALA A 349 22.66 -2.00 8.74
CA ALA A 349 23.78 -1.28 9.37
C ALA A 349 24.71 -0.60 8.34
N GLU A 350 24.13 0.06 7.34
CA GLU A 350 24.78 0.80 6.26
C GLU A 350 24.59 2.33 6.43
N PRO A 351 25.27 2.96 7.40
CA PRO A 351 25.05 4.35 7.81
C PRO A 351 25.24 5.36 6.67
N ALA A 352 26.21 5.13 5.78
CA ALA A 352 26.47 6.01 4.65
C ALA A 352 25.30 6.02 3.63
N LYS A 353 24.68 4.86 3.41
CA LYS A 353 23.49 4.78 2.55
C LYS A 353 22.30 5.43 3.23
N ALA A 354 22.11 5.21 4.54
CA ALA A 354 21.06 5.86 5.30
C ALA A 354 21.13 7.40 5.24
N VAL A 355 22.32 7.98 5.43
CA VAL A 355 22.52 9.44 5.32
C VAL A 355 22.17 9.96 3.93
N LYS A 356 22.55 9.23 2.87
CA LYS A 356 22.22 9.60 1.49
C LYS A 356 20.71 9.63 1.25
N GLU A 357 19.99 8.63 1.74
CA GLU A 357 18.53 8.59 1.64
C GLU A 357 17.87 9.71 2.46
N LEU A 358 18.36 10.01 3.67
CA LEU A 358 17.91 11.14 4.47
C LEU A 358 18.14 12.50 3.79
N ASP A 359 19.25 12.65 3.04
CA ASP A 359 19.50 13.86 2.25
C ASP A 359 18.50 14.01 1.10
N ILE A 360 18.15 12.91 0.43
CA ILE A 360 17.13 12.92 -0.62
C ILE A 360 15.75 13.24 -0.01
N ALA A 361 15.41 12.64 1.13
CA ALA A 361 14.17 12.93 1.86
C ALA A 361 14.07 14.41 2.25
N ALA A 362 15.15 15.00 2.78
CA ALA A 362 15.20 16.42 3.11
C ALA A 362 15.02 17.32 1.88
N ALA A 363 15.61 16.95 0.74
CA ALA A 363 15.47 17.68 -0.51
C ALA A 363 14.02 17.68 -1.02
N TYR A 364 13.33 16.54 -0.93
CA TYR A 364 11.90 16.46 -1.26
C TYR A 364 11.03 17.24 -0.27
N LEU A 365 11.28 17.14 1.03
CA LEU A 365 10.54 17.91 2.03
C LEU A 365 10.68 19.42 1.81
N LYS A 366 11.87 19.89 1.43
CA LYS A 366 12.10 21.30 1.05
C LYS A 366 11.26 21.71 -0.17
N LYS A 367 11.14 20.85 -1.19
CA LYS A 367 10.24 21.09 -2.34
C LYS A 367 8.77 21.10 -1.92
N ALA A 368 8.36 20.24 -0.98
CA ALA A 368 6.99 20.22 -0.44
C ALA A 368 6.63 21.56 0.22
N LYS A 369 7.55 22.15 1.00
CA LYS A 369 7.38 23.46 1.66
C LYS A 369 7.21 24.63 0.68
N GLN A 370 7.71 24.51 -0.54
CA GLN A 370 7.57 25.54 -1.58
C GLN A 370 6.16 25.56 -2.19
N ASN A 371 5.29 24.60 -1.84
CA ASN A 371 3.90 24.59 -2.29
C ASN A 371 3.09 25.70 -1.58
N LYS A 372 2.54 26.62 -2.37
CA LYS A 372 1.72 27.75 -1.91
C LYS A 372 0.40 27.36 -1.23
N MET A 373 0.02 26.08 -1.27
CA MET A 373 -1.21 25.56 -0.65
C MET A 373 -1.05 25.09 0.80
N ALA A 374 0.18 25.01 1.34
CA ALA A 374 0.39 24.54 2.69
C ALA A 374 -0.08 25.58 3.74
N VAL A 375 -1.02 25.18 4.60
CA VAL A 375 -1.44 25.99 5.75
C VAL A 375 -0.36 26.01 6.84
N LYS A 376 -0.36 27.02 7.71
CA LYS A 376 0.66 27.21 8.77
C LYS A 376 0.95 25.93 9.57
N LYS A 377 -0.11 25.20 9.96
CA LYS A 377 0.02 23.94 10.72
C LYS A 377 0.78 22.85 9.95
N SER A 378 0.57 22.74 8.64
CA SER A 378 1.29 21.78 7.79
C SER A 378 2.76 22.17 7.67
N LEU A 379 3.06 23.47 7.54
CA LEU A 379 4.44 23.97 7.53
C LEU A 379 5.19 23.66 8.84
N GLU A 380 4.54 23.86 10.00
CA GLU A 380 5.11 23.53 11.31
C GLU A 380 5.44 22.03 11.45
N LYS A 381 4.57 21.15 10.96
CA LYS A 381 4.83 19.70 10.90
C LYS A 381 5.99 19.36 9.96
N MET A 382 6.07 20.02 8.80
CA MET A 382 7.20 19.84 7.88
C MET A 382 8.53 20.35 8.48
N ASP A 383 8.51 21.40 9.30
CA ASP A 383 9.69 21.86 10.06
C ASP A 383 10.09 20.89 11.16
N ALA A 384 9.14 20.23 11.81
CA ALA A 384 9.42 19.16 12.77
C ALA A 384 10.03 17.94 12.09
N ALA A 385 9.50 17.54 10.93
CA ALA A 385 10.04 16.43 10.12
C ALA A 385 11.48 16.72 9.66
N GLU A 386 11.78 17.94 9.21
CA GLU A 386 13.15 18.32 8.82
C GLU A 386 14.14 18.22 10.00
N ARG A 387 13.73 18.68 11.18
CA ARG A 387 14.54 18.56 12.40
C ARG A 387 14.78 17.09 12.79
N ALA A 388 13.77 16.24 12.67
CA ALA A 388 13.91 14.81 12.92
C ALA A 388 14.89 14.15 11.94
N ILE A 389 14.84 14.51 10.65
CA ILE A 389 15.81 14.05 9.64
C ILE A 389 17.23 14.46 10.03
N GLN A 390 17.46 15.72 10.42
CA GLN A 390 18.80 16.15 10.84
C GLN A 390 19.29 15.42 12.10
N ALA A 391 18.40 15.16 13.05
CA ALA A 391 18.73 14.39 14.26
C ALA A 391 19.15 12.95 13.95
N LEU A 392 18.48 12.28 13.00
CA LEU A 392 18.85 10.94 12.52
C LEU A 392 20.22 10.95 11.82
N LYS A 393 20.46 11.94 10.95
CA LYS A 393 21.75 12.14 10.27
C LYS A 393 22.92 12.38 11.23
N SER A 394 22.66 12.95 12.41
CA SER A 394 23.70 13.31 13.38
C SER A 394 24.19 12.10 14.19
N SER A 395 23.59 10.93 14.02
CA SER A 395 24.00 9.69 14.69
C SER A 395 23.74 8.48 13.79
N PRO A 396 24.37 8.41 12.60
CA PRO A 396 24.02 7.42 11.58
C PRO A 396 24.48 6.01 11.97
N GLU A 397 25.48 5.89 12.83
CA GLU A 397 26.01 4.61 13.35
C GLU A 397 25.11 3.95 14.41
N LYS A 398 24.15 4.70 14.98
CA LYS A 398 23.25 4.15 16.00
C LYS A 398 22.12 3.38 15.34
N ASN A 399 21.79 2.21 15.86
CA ASN A 399 20.68 1.36 15.40
C ASN A 399 19.88 0.76 16.56
N ASP A 400 19.85 1.47 17.69
CA ASP A 400 19.10 1.08 18.88
C ASP A 400 17.58 1.35 18.74
N SER A 401 16.80 0.90 19.73
CA SER A 401 15.36 1.08 19.77
C SER A 401 14.93 2.56 19.73
N ALA A 402 15.75 3.47 20.26
CA ALA A 402 15.45 4.90 20.24
C ALA A 402 15.63 5.51 18.84
N VAL A 403 16.57 4.98 18.03
CA VAL A 403 16.67 5.34 16.60
C VAL A 403 15.45 4.85 15.84
N GLN A 404 15.03 3.61 16.07
CA GLN A 404 13.82 3.07 15.44
C GLN A 404 12.60 3.94 15.76
N GLU A 405 12.37 4.29 17.03
CA GLU A 405 11.27 5.18 17.43
C GLU A 405 11.28 6.54 16.73
N ARG A 406 12.47 7.09 16.45
CA ARG A 406 12.58 8.37 15.71
C ARG A 406 12.15 8.22 14.25
N TYR A 407 12.52 7.12 13.59
CA TYR A 407 12.03 6.80 12.25
C TYR A 407 10.52 6.63 12.24
N GLU A 408 9.97 5.92 13.21
CA GLU A 408 8.53 5.68 13.33
C GLU A 408 7.75 6.98 13.51
N SER A 409 8.20 7.84 14.42
CA SER A 409 7.62 9.17 14.64
C SER A 409 7.70 10.03 13.37
N LEU A 410 8.82 10.01 12.65
CA LEU A 410 8.98 10.75 11.40
C LEU A 410 8.02 10.24 10.30
N LYS A 411 7.92 8.92 10.12
CA LYS A 411 7.00 8.31 9.15
C LYS A 411 5.53 8.62 9.46
N ASP A 412 5.17 8.68 10.75
CA ASP A 412 3.83 9.06 11.20
C ASP A 412 3.49 10.52 10.85
N VAL A 413 4.44 11.43 11.11
CA VAL A 413 4.31 12.85 10.73
C VAL A 413 4.13 13.00 9.21
N LEU A 414 4.94 12.30 8.42
CA LEU A 414 4.85 12.35 6.96
C LEU A 414 3.54 11.73 6.45
N SER A 415 3.11 10.60 6.99
CA SER A 415 1.84 9.96 6.62
C SER A 415 0.64 10.86 6.93
N THR A 416 0.65 11.52 8.09
CA THR A 416 -0.37 12.51 8.46
C THR A 416 -0.37 13.69 7.49
N LEU A 417 0.79 14.21 7.12
CA LEU A 417 0.91 15.29 6.15
C LEU A 417 0.40 14.90 4.76
N ILE A 418 0.67 13.67 4.31
CA ILE A 418 0.13 13.13 3.06
C ILE A 418 -1.38 13.04 3.14
N GLN A 419 -1.97 12.62 4.26
CA GLN A 419 -3.42 12.52 4.42
C GLN A 419 -4.13 13.89 4.51
N GLU A 420 -3.47 14.92 5.02
CA GLU A 420 -4.05 16.25 5.25
C GLU A 420 -4.00 17.20 4.04
N LEU A 421 -3.05 16.98 3.11
CA LEU A 421 -2.92 17.76 1.87
C LEU A 421 -3.66 17.08 0.72
#